data_AF-G0NEK8-F1
#
_entry.id   AF-G0NEK8-F1
#
_cell.length_a   1.000
_cell.length_b   1.000
_cell.length_c   1.000
_cell.angle_alpha   90.00
_cell.angle_beta   90.00
_cell.angle_gamma   90.00
#
_symmetry.space_group_name_H-M   'P 1'
#
loop_
_entity.id
_entity.type
_entity.pdbx_description
1 polymer ?
#
loop_
_entity_poly.entity_id
_entity_poly.type
_entity_poly.pdbx_seq_one_letter_code
_entity_poly.pdbx_strand_id
1 'polypeptide(L)'
;MVQDWSLTILIVPILNFPSMSGYGMGLLTWLNVPQIYQNYLLMTMSFVMCVAIVHIFENRFYQLFALQTIWSKFRIPFIIINYTLSFSINMPIALAVPQDQKTELVNVFLVSSHDYSIRPIIVFRGFPT
;
A
#
# COMPACT_ATOMS: atom_id res chain seq x y z
N MET A 1 2.27 8.52 -14.21
CA MET A 1 1.28 8.19 -15.26
C MET A 1 1.02 6.70 -15.33
N VAL A 2 2.01 5.89 -15.76
CA VAL A 2 1.86 4.41 -15.86
C VAL A 2 1.61 3.78 -14.49
N GLN A 3 2.34 4.22 -13.45
CA GLN A 3 2.13 3.79 -12.06
C GLN A 3 0.68 4.01 -11.61
N ASP A 4 0.13 5.21 -11.87
CA ASP A 4 -1.20 5.60 -11.41
C ASP A 4 -2.29 4.76 -12.08
N TRP A 5 -2.13 4.51 -13.38
CA TRP A 5 -3.04 3.65 -14.15
C TRP A 5 -2.93 2.20 -13.69
N SER A 6 -1.72 1.74 -13.37
CA SER A 6 -1.52 0.38 -12.86
C SER A 6 -2.24 0.18 -11.52
N LEU A 7 -2.22 1.16 -10.63
CA LEU A 7 -2.96 1.12 -9.38
C LEU A 7 -4.47 1.07 -9.65
N THR A 8 -5.01 1.99 -10.45
CA THR A 8 -6.47 2.06 -10.67
C THR A 8 -7.03 0.85 -11.43
N ILE A 9 -6.27 0.24 -12.34
CA ILE A 9 -6.77 -0.86 -13.17
C ILE A 9 -6.53 -2.22 -12.50
N LEU A 10 -5.33 -2.43 -11.96
CA LEU A 10 -4.94 -3.74 -11.44
C LEU A 10 -5.35 -3.94 -9.97
N ILE A 11 -5.28 -2.87 -9.15
CA ILE A 11 -5.43 -2.96 -7.70
C ILE A 11 -6.20 -1.72 -7.21
N VAL A 12 -7.53 -1.69 -7.32
CA VAL A 12 -8.31 -0.61 -6.67
C VAL A 12 -8.27 -0.86 -5.17
N PRO A 13 -7.62 -0.01 -4.38
CA PRO A 13 -7.56 -0.22 -2.94
C PRO A 13 -8.88 0.24 -2.33
N ILE A 14 -9.59 -0.68 -1.67
CA ILE A 14 -10.74 -0.33 -0.85
C ILE A 14 -10.27 -0.29 0.61
N LEU A 15 -10.33 0.90 1.20
CA LEU A 15 -9.97 1.14 2.60
C LEU A 15 -11.16 0.82 3.50
N ASN A 16 -11.02 -0.19 4.34
CA ASN A 16 -12.01 -0.48 5.38
C ASN A 16 -11.66 0.30 6.65
N PHE A 17 -12.55 1.23 7.03
CA PHE A 17 -12.32 2.20 8.11
C PHE A 17 -12.34 1.69 9.59
N PRO A 18 -12.62 0.41 9.94
CA PRO A 18 -12.40 -0.06 11.31
C PRO A 18 -11.08 -0.81 11.52
N SER A 19 -10.47 -1.38 10.48
CA SER A 19 -9.23 -2.18 10.61
C SER A 19 -8.01 -1.54 9.96
N MET A 20 -8.14 -0.34 9.37
CA MET A 20 -7.10 0.29 8.55
C MET A 20 -6.52 -0.69 7.52
N SER A 21 -7.35 -1.64 7.07
CA SER A 21 -6.97 -2.69 6.15
C SER A 21 -7.43 -2.30 4.75
N GLY A 22 -6.47 -2.28 3.82
CA GLY A 22 -6.74 -2.17 2.40
C GLY A 22 -6.90 -3.56 1.80
N TYR A 23 -8.02 -3.81 1.11
CA TYR A 23 -8.14 -4.96 0.23
C TYR A 23 -8.02 -4.49 -1.21
N GLY A 24 -7.11 -5.09 -1.97
CA GLY A 24 -7.02 -4.88 -3.41
C GLY A 24 -8.21 -5.53 -4.09
N MET A 25 -9.09 -4.73 -4.69
CA MET A 25 -10.14 -5.20 -5.59
C MET A 25 -9.84 -4.67 -6.99
N GLY A 26 -9.43 -5.53 -7.91
CA GLY A 26 -9.11 -5.10 -9.27
C GLY A 26 -9.02 -6.29 -10.21
N LEU A 27 -8.31 -6.12 -11.33
CA LEU A 27 -8.11 -7.21 -12.28
C LEU A 27 -7.45 -8.44 -11.62
N LEU A 28 -6.56 -8.25 -10.63
CA LEU A 28 -5.92 -9.37 -9.93
C LEU A 28 -6.90 -10.24 -9.13
N THR A 29 -7.99 -9.64 -8.63
CA THR A 29 -9.04 -10.37 -7.93
C THR A 29 -9.86 -11.21 -8.91
N TRP A 30 -10.12 -10.69 -10.12
CA TRP A 30 -10.74 -11.45 -11.20
C TRP A 30 -9.89 -12.65 -11.66
N LEU A 31 -8.57 -12.51 -11.60
CA LEU A 31 -7.62 -13.58 -11.92
C LEU A 31 -7.36 -14.56 -10.75
N ASN A 32 -8.12 -14.49 -9.66
CA ASN A 32 -7.98 -15.34 -8.47
C ASN A 32 -6.56 -15.32 -7.84
N VAL A 33 -5.83 -14.19 -7.94
CA VAL A 33 -4.51 -14.06 -7.30
C VAL A 33 -4.67 -13.96 -5.78
N PRO A 34 -3.86 -14.67 -4.96
CA PRO A 34 -3.95 -14.56 -3.50
C PRO A 34 -3.73 -13.13 -3.01
N GLN A 35 -4.52 -12.72 -2.02
CA GLN A 35 -4.54 -11.34 -1.51
C GLN A 35 -3.18 -10.87 -0.97
N ILE A 36 -2.37 -11.77 -0.42
CA ILE A 36 -1.01 -11.45 0.06
C ILE A 36 -0.17 -10.79 -1.04
N TYR A 37 -0.21 -11.36 -2.26
CA TYR A 37 0.52 -10.81 -3.40
C TYR A 37 -0.06 -9.47 -3.86
N GLN A 38 -1.39 -9.31 -3.80
CA GLN A 38 -2.05 -8.05 -4.16
C GLN A 38 -1.66 -6.92 -3.20
N ASN A 39 -1.61 -7.21 -1.89
CA ASN A 39 -1.21 -6.24 -0.87
C ASN A 39 0.29 -5.90 -0.96
N TYR A 40 1.14 -6.90 -1.23
CA TYR A 40 2.57 -6.67 -1.48
C TYR A 40 2.79 -5.75 -2.69
N LEU A 41 2.08 -5.98 -3.80
CA LEU A 41 2.15 -5.11 -4.97
C LEU A 41 1.67 -3.69 -4.64
N LEU A 42 0.60 -3.53 -3.86
CA LEU A 42 0.11 -2.21 -3.45
C LEU A 42 1.16 -1.43 -2.65
N MET A 43 1.78 -2.07 -1.65
CA MET A 43 2.79 -1.43 -0.82
C MET A 43 4.05 -1.09 -1.62
N THR A 44 4.57 -2.03 -2.41
CA THR A 44 5.75 -1.78 -3.26
C THR A 44 5.52 -0.64 -4.25
N MET A 45 4.36 -0.58 -4.89
CA MET A 45 4.02 0.50 -5.82
C MET A 45 3.92 1.87 -5.13
N SER A 46 3.46 1.92 -3.89
CA SER A 46 3.42 3.15 -3.09
C SER A 46 4.83 3.64 -2.74
N PHE A 47 5.74 2.75 -2.35
CA PHE A 47 7.14 3.10 -2.09
C PHE A 47 7.88 3.56 -3.36
N VAL A 48 7.63 2.89 -4.48
CA VAL A 48 8.19 3.27 -5.79
C VAL A 48 7.75 4.69 -6.18
N MET A 49 6.51 5.09 -5.87
CA MET A 49 6.04 6.46 -6.07
C MET A 49 6.88 7.47 -5.26
N CYS A 50 7.17 7.18 -3.98
CA CYS A 50 8.03 8.03 -3.15
C CYS A 50 9.43 8.18 -3.75
N VAL A 51 10.03 7.09 -4.22
CA VAL A 51 11.35 7.13 -4.89
C VAL A 51 11.29 7.92 -6.20
N ALA A 52 10.22 7.79 -6.97
CA ALA A 52 10.03 8.55 -8.20
C ALA A 52 9.96 10.07 -7.93
N ILE A 53 9.31 10.49 -6.84
CA ILE A 53 9.28 11.90 -6.42
C ILE A 53 10.70 12.39 -6.09
N VAL A 54 11.46 11.64 -5.28
CA VAL A 54 12.86 11.96 -4.96
C VAL A 54 13.70 12.09 -6.24
N HIS A 55 13.48 11.19 -7.21
CA HIS A 55 14.18 11.22 -8.48
C HIS A 55 13.84 12.47 -9.32
N ILE A 56 12.59 12.95 -9.30
CA ILE A 56 12.21 14.21 -9.97
C ILE A 56 12.94 15.40 -9.34
N PHE A 57 13.01 15.45 -8.01
CA PHE A 57 13.76 16.51 -7.31
C PHE A 57 15.25 16.45 -7.62
N GLU A 58 15.84 15.25 -7.59
CA GLU A 58 17.24 15.02 -7.93
C GLU A 58 17.55 15.40 -9.38
N ASN A 59 16.65 15.11 -10.31
CA ASN A 59 16.76 15.51 -11.71
C ASN A 59 16.76 17.03 -11.91
N ARG A 60 15.88 17.73 -11.17
CA ARG A 60 15.83 19.19 -11.22
C ARG A 60 17.07 19.82 -10.59
N PHE A 61 17.54 19.27 -9.47
CA PHE A 61 18.78 19.70 -8.84
C PHE A 61 19.98 19.52 -9.78
N TYR A 62 20.04 18.39 -10.48
CA TYR A 62 21.11 18.10 -11.43
C TYR A 62 21.19 19.14 -12.55
N GLN A 63 20.05 19.47 -13.15
CA GLN A 63 19.97 20.46 -14.24
C GLN A 63 20.38 21.86 -13.79
N LEU A 64 20.09 22.24 -12.54
CA LEU A 64 20.34 23.60 -12.05
C LEU A 64 21.77 23.80 -11.53
N PHE A 65 22.39 22.79 -10.92
CA PHE A 65 23.63 22.99 -10.16
C PHE A 65 24.75 21.98 -10.43
N ALA A 66 24.47 20.82 -11.05
CA ALA A 66 25.42 19.69 -11.04
C ALA A 66 25.84 19.18 -12.43
N LEU A 67 25.56 19.93 -13.50
CA LEU A 67 25.91 19.54 -14.88
C LEU A 67 27.40 19.26 -15.11
N GLN A 68 28.31 19.92 -14.37
CA GLN A 68 29.76 19.74 -14.51
C GLN A 68 30.43 19.07 -13.31
N THR A 69 29.67 18.53 -12.36
CA THR A 69 30.23 17.92 -11.15
C THR A 69 30.30 16.40 -11.24
N ILE A 70 31.11 15.81 -10.36
CA ILE A 70 31.25 14.35 -10.18
C ILE A 70 29.90 13.67 -9.89
N TRP A 71 28.90 14.45 -9.46
CA TRP A 71 27.54 14.00 -9.17
C TRP A 71 26.84 13.31 -10.34
N SER A 72 27.20 13.64 -11.59
CA SER A 72 26.68 12.97 -12.79
C SER A 72 26.89 11.45 -12.78
N LYS A 73 28.03 10.98 -12.25
CA LYS A 73 28.34 9.54 -12.14
C LYS A 73 27.75 8.90 -10.89
N PHE A 74 27.60 9.66 -9.81
CA PHE A 74 27.05 9.15 -8.53
C PHE A 74 25.51 9.00 -8.56
N ARG A 75 24.85 9.67 -9.51
CA ARG A 75 23.41 9.60 -9.75
C ARG A 75 22.88 8.19 -9.99
N ILE A 76 23.52 7.45 -10.90
CA ILE A 76 23.07 6.12 -11.31
C ILE A 76 23.05 5.13 -10.12
N PRO A 77 24.15 4.96 -9.34
CA PRO A 77 24.11 4.06 -8.19
C PRO A 77 23.14 4.56 -7.10
N PHE A 78 23.01 5.88 -6.89
CA PHE A 78 22.06 6.43 -5.93
C PHE A 78 20.61 6.01 -6.26
N ILE A 79 20.20 6.14 -7.53
CA ILE A 79 18.87 5.74 -7.97
C ILE A 79 18.67 4.23 -7.81
N ILE A 80 19.65 3.42 -8.24
CA ILE A 80 19.58 1.95 -8.15
C ILE A 80 19.43 1.51 -6.69
N ILE A 81 20.18 2.10 -5.76
CA ILE A 81 20.10 1.77 -4.34
C ILE A 81 18.72 2.11 -3.78
N ASN A 82 18.16 3.28 -4.08
CA ASN A 82 16.83 3.67 -3.59
C ASN A 82 15.72 2.74 -4.09
N TYR A 83 15.77 2.34 -5.37
CA TYR A 83 14.83 1.36 -5.91
C TYR A 83 15.02 -0.02 -5.26
N THR A 84 16.26 -0.49 -5.12
CA THR A 84 16.57 -1.79 -4.51
C THR A 84 16.10 -1.84 -3.05
N LEU A 85 16.36 -0.79 -2.27
CA LEU A 85 15.91 -0.68 -0.88
C LEU A 85 14.38 -0.71 -0.77
N SER A 86 13.69 -0.07 -1.71
CA SER A 86 12.21 -0.09 -1.73
C SER A 86 11.67 -1.50 -1.87
N PHE A 87 12.25 -2.35 -2.73
CA PHE A 87 11.84 -3.75 -2.83
C PHE A 87 12.24 -4.56 -1.59
N SER A 88 13.47 -4.38 -1.10
CA SER A 88 14.01 -5.12 0.04
C SER A 88 13.26 -4.87 1.34
N ILE A 89 12.80 -3.64 1.59
CA ILE A 89 12.03 -3.30 2.81
C ILE A 89 10.63 -3.91 2.80
N ASN A 90 10.01 -4.02 1.62
CA ASN A 90 8.66 -4.59 1.49
C ASN A 90 8.65 -6.12 1.63
N MET A 91 9.74 -6.81 1.31
CA MET A 91 9.84 -8.27 1.35
C MET A 91 9.61 -8.88 2.75
N PRO A 92 10.26 -8.44 3.84
CA PRO A 92 10.02 -8.98 5.17
C PRO A 92 8.64 -8.60 5.71
N ILE A 93 8.10 -7.43 5.33
CA ILE A 93 6.75 -7.00 5.74
C ILE A 93 5.71 -7.98 5.19
N ALA A 94 5.85 -8.43 3.94
CA ALA A 94 4.95 -9.43 3.36
C ALA A 94 5.05 -10.81 4.05
N LEU A 95 6.22 -11.16 4.60
CA LEU A 95 6.42 -12.42 5.33
C LEU A 95 5.94 -12.34 6.79
N ALA A 96 5.94 -11.15 7.38
CA ALA A 96 5.55 -10.90 8.76
C ALA A 96 4.02 -10.75 8.95
N VAL A 97 3.27 -10.45 7.88
CA VAL A 97 1.80 -10.38 7.93
C VAL A 97 1.25 -11.80 8.09
N PRO A 98 0.55 -12.12 9.21
CA PRO A 98 -0.09 -13.42 9.39
C PRO A 98 -1.08 -13.68 8.27
N GLN A 99 -1.02 -14.87 7.67
CA GLN A 99 -1.88 -15.27 6.53
C GLN A 99 -3.39 -15.28 6.88
N ASP A 100 -3.72 -15.20 8.16
CA ASP A 100 -5.05 -15.42 8.72
C ASP A 100 -5.77 -14.12 9.12
N GLN A 101 -5.81 -13.13 8.23
CA GLN A 101 -6.57 -11.89 8.45
C GLN A 101 -8.07 -12.14 8.72
N LYS A 102 -8.61 -13.27 8.23
CA LYS A 102 -10.01 -13.67 8.47
C LYS A 102 -10.28 -13.95 9.94
N THR A 103 -9.31 -14.46 10.69
CA THR A 103 -9.47 -14.88 12.08
C THR A 103 -9.47 -13.66 13.01
N GLU A 104 -8.67 -12.64 12.71
CA GLU A 104 -8.64 -11.40 13.50
C GLU A 104 -9.88 -10.53 13.31
N LEU A 105 -10.44 -10.47 12.09
CA LEU A 105 -11.71 -9.76 11.84
C LEU A 105 -12.86 -10.40 12.63
N VAL A 106 -12.95 -11.74 12.65
CA VAL A 106 -13.93 -12.45 13.49
C VAL A 106 -13.71 -12.12 14.96
N ASN A 107 -12.47 -12.12 15.45
CA ASN A 107 -12.20 -11.77 16.84
C ASN A 107 -12.52 -10.31 17.19
N VAL A 108 -12.29 -9.35 16.29
CA VAL A 108 -12.68 -7.94 16.49
C VAL A 108 -14.20 -7.78 16.46
N PHE A 109 -14.90 -8.43 15.52
CA PHE A 109 -16.36 -8.43 15.50
C PHE A 109 -16.94 -9.11 16.75
N LEU A 110 -16.33 -10.18 17.24
CA LEU A 110 -16.74 -10.87 18.46
C LEU A 110 -16.47 -10.03 19.72
N VAL A 111 -15.28 -9.45 19.86
CA VAL A 111 -14.94 -8.52 20.95
C VAL A 111 -15.86 -7.30 20.94
N SER A 112 -16.12 -6.73 19.76
CA SER A 112 -17.04 -5.62 19.59
C SER A 112 -18.48 -6.02 19.95
N SER A 113 -18.95 -7.20 19.52
CA SER A 113 -20.26 -7.75 19.91
C SER A 113 -20.39 -8.04 21.41
N HIS A 114 -19.31 -8.45 22.07
CA HIS A 114 -19.27 -8.64 23.51
C HIS A 114 -19.32 -7.30 24.27
N ASP A 115 -18.69 -6.25 23.75
CA ASP A 115 -18.73 -4.89 24.30
C ASP A 115 -20.12 -4.24 24.12
N TYR A 116 -20.80 -4.49 22.99
CA TYR A 116 -22.18 -4.07 22.76
C TYR A 116 -23.20 -4.76 23.69
N SER A 117 -22.87 -5.92 24.27
CA SER A 117 -23.74 -6.58 25.25
C SER A 117 -23.68 -5.94 26.64
N ILE A 118 -22.66 -5.11 26.94
CA ILE A 118 -22.45 -4.49 28.27
C ILE A 118 -22.91 -3.02 28.30
N ARG A 119 -23.19 -2.41 27.14
CA ARG A 119 -23.69 -1.02 27.04
C ARG A 119 -25.05 -0.96 26.35
N PRO A 120 -26.14 -0.54 27.02
CA PRO A 120 -27.39 -0.33 26.33
C PRO A 120 -27.37 1.00 25.54
N ILE A 121 -27.92 0.97 24.33
CA ILE A 121 -28.46 2.10 23.53
C ILE A 121 -27.37 2.93 22.80
N ILE A 122 -27.38 3.13 21.47
CA ILE A 122 -28.42 3.79 20.66
C ILE A 122 -28.65 3.09 19.31
N VAL A 123 -29.94 2.88 19.05
CA VAL A 123 -30.62 2.45 17.83
C VAL A 123 -30.35 3.38 16.64
N PHE A 124 -30.01 2.84 15.46
CA PHE A 124 -30.60 3.30 14.20
C PHE A 124 -31.03 2.10 13.35
N ARG A 125 -32.23 1.65 13.69
CA ARG A 125 -33.16 0.88 12.87
C ARG A 125 -33.22 1.51 11.47
N GLY A 126 -32.99 0.72 10.43
CA GLY A 126 -33.21 1.18 9.05
C GLY A 126 -34.66 1.56 8.81
N PHE A 127 -34.91 2.24 7.68
CA PHE A 127 -35.93 1.91 6.66
C PHE A 127 -35.93 2.96 5.51
N PRO A 128 -36.60 2.72 4.36
CA PRO A 128 -36.03 2.51 3.02
C PRO A 128 -36.35 3.66 2.04
N THR A 129 -36.13 3.43 0.73
CA THR A 129 -36.69 4.12 -0.48
C THR A 129 -37.29 5.52 -0.31
#